data_AF-A0A9P7KG86-F1
#
_entry.id   AF-A0A9P7KG86-F1
#
_cell.length_a   1.000
_cell.length_b   1.000
_cell.length_c   1.000
_cell.angle_alpha   90.00
_cell.angle_beta   90.00
_cell.angle_gamma   90.00
#
_symmetry.space_group_name_H-M   'P 1'
#
loop_
_entity.id
_entity.type
_entity.pdbx_description
1 polymer ?
#
loop_
_entity_poly.entity_id
_entity_poly.type
_entity_poly.pdbx_seq_one_letter_code
_entity_poly.pdbx_strand_id
1 'polypeptide(L)'
;FTTPATHAILNPPSQAHVRRTREAAFGRKLEEIAPTGAAAEEEWAKVKSGLEIVAGWQDKRKNDGLFFLGKEPVFVDFAVALFLMFMKKIWREDSSYWRDISSWSGGRWGTLLKALEKYETAL
;
A
#
# COMPACT_ATOMS: atom_id res chain seq x y z
N PHE A 1 4.25 -9.82 1.95
CA PHE A 1 3.42 -9.59 0.74
C PHE A 1 4.11 -8.75 -0.33
N THR A 2 4.77 -7.64 0.02
CA THR A 2 5.29 -6.66 -0.96
C THR A 2 6.68 -7.00 -1.52
N THR A 3 7.61 -7.50 -0.70
CA THR A 3 9.01 -7.71 -1.08
C THR A 3 9.21 -8.53 -2.37
N PRO A 4 8.59 -9.71 -2.55
CA PRO A 4 8.75 -10.47 -3.79
C PRO A 4 8.12 -9.77 -5.00
N ALA A 5 6.98 -9.11 -4.80
CA ALA A 5 6.30 -8.35 -5.86
C ALA A 5 7.11 -7.13 -6.32
N THR A 6 7.73 -6.40 -5.37
CA THR A 6 8.66 -5.32 -5.69
C THR A 6 9.85 -5.84 -6.50
N HIS A 7 10.46 -6.96 -6.10
CA HIS A 7 11.56 -7.54 -6.87
C HIS A 7 11.16 -7.83 -8.32
N ALA A 8 9.98 -8.41 -8.55
CA ALA A 8 9.53 -8.84 -9.87
C ALA A 8 9.40 -7.71 -10.92
N ILE A 9 9.23 -6.45 -10.48
CA ILE A 9 9.05 -5.30 -11.38
C ILE A 9 10.32 -4.48 -11.62
N LEU A 10 11.43 -4.80 -10.93
CA LEU A 10 12.68 -4.06 -11.04
C LEU A 10 13.48 -4.45 -12.29
N ASN A 11 14.39 -3.56 -12.71
CA ASN A 11 15.37 -3.91 -13.73
C ASN A 11 16.40 -4.94 -13.18
N PRO A 12 17.15 -5.65 -14.06
CA PRO A 12 18.04 -6.73 -13.61
C PRO A 12 19.09 -6.33 -12.56
N PRO A 13 19.79 -5.18 -12.66
CA PRO A 13 20.74 -4.75 -11.62
C PRO A 13 20.08 -4.51 -10.27
N SER A 14 18.90 -3.86 -10.23
CA SER A 14 18.18 -3.63 -8.98
C SER A 14 17.58 -4.92 -8.42
N GLN A 15 17.15 -5.87 -9.25
CA GLN A 15 16.73 -7.20 -8.79
C GLN A 15 17.84 -7.90 -8.02
N ALA A 16 19.05 -7.96 -8.59
CA ALA A 16 20.21 -8.58 -7.94
C ALA A 16 20.53 -7.92 -6.59
N HIS A 17 20.51 -6.58 -6.53
CA HIS A 17 20.72 -5.85 -5.29
C HIS A 17 19.64 -6.13 -4.25
N VAL A 18 18.35 -6.07 -4.65
CA VAL A 18 17.21 -6.27 -3.76
C VAL A 18 17.17 -7.70 -3.25
N ARG A 19 17.38 -8.72 -4.08
CA ARG A 19 17.45 -10.11 -3.62
C ARG A 19 18.54 -10.26 -2.55
N ARG A 20 19.77 -9.81 -2.83
CA ARG A 20 20.90 -9.94 -1.89
C ARG A 20 20.59 -9.27 -0.55
N THR A 21 20.10 -8.03 -0.57
CA THR A 21 19.87 -7.25 0.66
C THR A 21 18.64 -7.70 1.43
N ARG A 22 17.58 -8.16 0.76
CA ARG A 22 16.35 -8.63 1.42
C ARG A 22 16.50 -10.05 1.94
N GLU A 23 17.12 -10.98 1.20
CA GLU A 23 17.39 -12.32 1.75
C GLU A 23 18.26 -12.24 3.01
N ALA A 24 19.27 -11.37 3.04
CA ALA A 24 20.08 -11.13 4.23
C ALA A 24 19.27 -10.53 5.40
N ALA A 25 18.39 -9.56 5.13
CA ALA A 25 17.59 -8.92 6.17
C ALA A 25 16.50 -9.83 6.77
N PHE A 26 15.91 -10.71 5.96
CA PHE A 26 14.85 -11.63 6.39
C PHE A 26 15.38 -13.02 6.80
N GLY A 27 16.65 -13.33 6.54
CA GLY A 27 17.28 -14.61 6.85
C GLY A 27 16.71 -15.81 6.06
N ARG A 28 16.00 -15.55 4.95
CA ARG A 28 15.25 -16.54 4.16
C ARG A 28 15.31 -16.20 2.68
N LYS A 29 14.99 -17.16 1.82
CA LYS A 29 14.92 -16.95 0.36
C LYS A 29 13.79 -16.01 -0.01
N LEU A 30 13.94 -15.26 -1.10
CA LEU A 30 12.97 -14.24 -1.53
C LEU A 30 11.55 -14.84 -1.69
N GLU A 31 11.48 -16.05 -2.24
CA GLU A 31 10.27 -16.83 -2.50
C GLU A 31 9.53 -17.22 -1.21
N GLU A 32 10.25 -17.23 -0.09
CA GLU A 32 9.77 -17.63 1.22
C GLU A 32 9.37 -16.44 2.10
N ILE A 33 9.70 -15.20 1.71
CA ILE A 33 9.43 -13.99 2.51
C ILE A 33 7.94 -13.70 2.62
N ALA A 34 7.15 -14.00 1.59
CA ALA A 34 5.71 -13.80 1.67
C ALA A 34 5.09 -14.84 2.63
N PRO A 35 4.24 -14.41 3.59
CA PRO A 35 3.50 -15.36 4.40
C PRO A 35 2.54 -16.17 3.53
N THR A 36 2.23 -17.39 3.94
CA THR A 36 1.35 -18.34 3.24
C THR A 36 0.39 -18.99 4.23
N GLY A 37 -0.71 -19.57 3.72
CA GLY A 37 -1.72 -20.24 4.54
C GLY A 37 -2.30 -19.34 5.64
N ALA A 38 -2.52 -19.89 6.83
CA ALA A 38 -3.08 -19.17 7.98
C ALA A 38 -2.26 -17.93 8.37
N ALA A 39 -0.93 -17.99 8.24
CA ALA A 39 -0.08 -16.82 8.52
C ALA A 39 -0.32 -15.68 7.52
N ALA A 40 -0.66 -15.98 6.27
CA ALA A 40 -1.03 -14.96 5.30
C ALA A 40 -2.34 -14.27 5.70
N GLU A 41 -3.33 -15.02 6.15
CA GLU A 41 -4.61 -14.45 6.60
C GLU A 41 -4.42 -13.55 7.82
N GLU A 42 -3.62 -13.98 8.81
CA GLU A 42 -3.32 -13.20 10.01
C GLU A 42 -2.58 -11.90 9.67
N GLU A 43 -1.51 -11.99 8.87
CA GLU A 43 -0.73 -10.81 8.47
C GLU A 43 -1.55 -9.86 7.57
N TRP A 44 -2.43 -10.39 6.72
CA TRP A 44 -3.33 -9.56 5.90
C TRP A 44 -4.37 -8.83 6.76
N ALA A 45 -4.90 -9.48 7.79
CA ALA A 45 -5.78 -8.84 8.76
C ALA A 45 -5.08 -7.69 9.51
N LYS A 46 -3.78 -7.82 9.81
CA LYS A 46 -2.97 -6.72 10.39
C LYS A 46 -2.85 -5.53 9.44
N VAL A 47 -2.66 -5.77 8.13
CA VAL A 47 -2.66 -4.70 7.11
C VAL A 47 -3.99 -3.95 7.11
N LYS A 48 -5.12 -4.68 7.09
CA LYS A 48 -6.45 -4.08 7.16
C LYS A 48 -6.62 -3.26 8.44
N SER A 49 -6.31 -3.83 9.59
CA SER A 49 -6.41 -3.17 10.90
C SER A 49 -5.58 -1.87 10.94
N GLY A 50 -4.36 -1.88 10.40
CA GLY A 50 -3.53 -0.69 10.29
C GLY A 50 -4.18 0.41 9.46
N LEU A 51 -4.77 0.07 8.31
CA LEU A 51 -5.51 1.04 7.51
C LEU A 51 -6.77 1.54 8.23
N GLU A 52 -7.53 0.69 8.91
CA GLU A 52 -8.71 1.15 9.69
C GLU A 52 -8.32 2.12 10.82
N ILE A 53 -7.16 1.95 11.45
CA ILE A 53 -6.63 2.93 12.43
C ILE A 53 -6.39 4.29 11.76
N VAL A 54 -5.79 4.29 10.56
CA VAL A 54 -5.53 5.50 9.79
C VAL A 54 -6.84 6.17 9.36
N ALA A 55 -7.86 5.39 8.96
CA ALA A 55 -9.20 5.93 8.68
C ALA A 55 -9.79 6.59 9.93
N GLY A 56 -9.67 5.93 11.09
CA GLY A 56 -10.16 6.47 12.37
C GLY A 56 -9.52 7.81 12.78
N TRP A 57 -8.33 8.17 12.28
CA TRP A 57 -7.75 9.50 12.51
C TRP A 57 -8.52 10.61 11.80
N GLN A 58 -9.08 10.32 10.62
CA GLN A 58 -9.92 11.27 9.90
C GLN A 58 -11.29 11.38 10.57
N ASP A 59 -11.87 10.26 11.01
CA ASP A 59 -13.21 10.25 11.62
C ASP A 59 -13.28 11.05 12.92
N LYS A 60 -12.15 11.16 13.65
CA LYS A 60 -12.03 12.01 14.84
C LYS A 60 -12.15 13.50 14.53
N ARG A 61 -11.91 13.90 13.28
CA ARG A 61 -12.05 15.28 12.83
C ARG A 61 -13.44 15.42 12.21
N LYS A 62 -14.28 16.28 12.80
CA LYS A 62 -15.57 16.66 12.20
C LYS A 62 -15.33 17.61 11.02
N ASN A 63 -14.75 17.10 9.94
CA ASN A 63 -14.56 17.87 8.72
C ASN A 63 -15.33 17.23 7.55
N ASP A 64 -15.90 18.08 6.69
CA ASP A 64 -16.72 17.65 5.56
C ASP A 64 -15.88 17.39 4.31
N GLY A 65 -14.76 16.68 4.45
CA GLY A 65 -13.77 16.54 3.38
C GLY A 65 -13.15 15.16 3.28
N LEU A 66 -12.70 14.83 2.06
CA LEU A 66 -12.03 13.56 1.74
C LEU A 66 -10.64 13.45 2.39
N PHE A 67 -9.97 14.58 2.61
CA PHE A 67 -8.59 14.63 3.06
C PHE A 67 -8.49 14.73 4.58
N PHE A 68 -7.32 14.37 5.14
CA PHE A 68 -7.11 14.34 6.59
C PHE A 68 -7.43 15.66 7.29
N LEU A 69 -7.22 16.80 6.62
CA LEU A 69 -7.47 18.13 7.18
C LEU A 69 -8.69 18.84 6.57
N GLY A 70 -9.49 18.17 5.74
CA GLY A 70 -10.73 18.70 5.17
C GLY A 70 -10.77 18.61 3.65
N LYS A 71 -11.05 19.73 2.98
CA LYS A 71 -11.32 19.76 1.54
C LYS A 71 -10.08 19.85 0.65
N GLU A 72 -8.97 20.32 1.20
CA GLU A 72 -7.70 20.46 0.49
C GLU A 72 -6.71 19.38 0.94
N PRO A 73 -5.93 18.80 0.01
CA PRO A 73 -4.93 17.81 0.36
C PRO A 73 -3.76 18.47 1.10
N VAL A 74 -3.24 17.78 2.10
CA VAL A 74 -2.03 18.16 2.81
C VAL A 74 -1.02 17.01 2.78
N PHE A 75 0.19 17.24 3.31
CA PHE A 75 1.29 16.28 3.21
C PHE A 75 0.93 14.85 3.62
N VAL A 76 0.12 14.67 4.68
CA VAL A 76 -0.28 13.33 5.14
C VAL A 76 -1.14 12.58 4.11
N ASP A 77 -1.95 13.28 3.32
CA ASP A 77 -2.73 12.68 2.24
C ASP A 77 -1.81 12.08 1.17
N PHE A 78 -0.77 12.83 0.79
CA PHE A 78 0.23 12.36 -0.17
C PHE A 78 1.08 11.23 0.39
N ALA A 79 1.43 11.25 1.68
CA ALA A 79 2.18 10.17 2.32
C ALA A 79 1.39 8.85 2.31
N VAL A 80 0.09 8.90 2.64
CA VAL A 80 -0.79 7.73 2.56
C VAL A 80 -0.97 7.28 1.12
N ALA A 81 -1.23 8.21 0.20
CA ALA A 81 -1.37 7.90 -1.22
C ALA A 81 -0.12 7.28 -1.84
N LEU A 82 1.07 7.67 -1.40
CA LEU A 82 2.34 7.06 -1.83
C LEU A 82 2.37 5.56 -1.53
N PHE A 83 1.96 5.14 -0.32
CA PHE A 83 1.91 3.72 0.02
C PHE A 83 0.81 2.97 -0.74
N LEU A 84 -0.37 3.58 -0.89
CA LEU A 84 -1.47 3.00 -1.67
C LEU A 84 -1.08 2.79 -3.13
N MET A 85 -0.48 3.80 -3.75
CA MET A 85 -0.01 3.73 -5.13
C MET A 85 1.10 2.70 -5.30
N PHE A 86 2.05 2.65 -4.36
CA PHE A 86 3.09 1.62 -4.35
C PHE A 86 2.49 0.21 -4.34
N MET A 87 1.54 -0.06 -3.44
CA MET A 87 0.85 -1.35 -3.36
C MET A 87 0.06 -1.67 -4.63
N LYS A 88 -0.68 -0.69 -5.18
CA LYS A 88 -1.39 -0.81 -6.45
C LYS A 88 -0.45 -1.19 -7.59
N LYS A 89 0.72 -0.54 -7.68
CA LYS A 89 1.70 -0.76 -8.76
C LYS A 89 2.40 -2.11 -8.68
N ILE A 90 2.88 -2.52 -7.50
CA ILE A 90 3.63 -3.78 -7.37
C ILE A 90 2.75 -5.03 -7.52
N TRP A 91 1.49 -4.97 -7.10
CA TRP A 91 0.58 -6.11 -7.22
C TRP A 91 -0.26 -6.09 -8.49
N ARG A 92 -0.22 -4.99 -9.25
CA ARG A 92 -1.14 -4.67 -10.35
C ARG A 92 -2.56 -4.41 -9.87
N GLU A 93 -3.27 -3.61 -10.65
CA GLU A 93 -4.59 -3.08 -10.30
C GLU A 93 -5.69 -4.16 -10.26
N ASP A 94 -5.53 -5.25 -11.00
CA ASP A 94 -6.45 -6.37 -11.07
C ASP A 94 -6.25 -7.42 -9.95
N SER A 95 -5.23 -7.25 -9.11
CA SER A 95 -4.98 -8.17 -8.00
C SER A 95 -6.11 -8.18 -6.97
N SER A 96 -6.31 -9.33 -6.32
CA SER A 96 -7.18 -9.42 -5.13
C SER A 96 -6.73 -8.47 -4.02
N TYR A 97 -5.42 -8.28 -3.84
CA TYR A 97 -4.86 -7.39 -2.83
C TYR A 97 -5.28 -5.92 -3.02
N TRP A 98 -5.19 -5.38 -4.24
CA TRP A 98 -5.62 -4.00 -4.47
C TRP A 98 -7.13 -3.86 -4.38
N ARG A 99 -7.90 -4.83 -4.88
CA ARG A 99 -9.36 -4.83 -4.75
C ARG A 99 -9.80 -4.76 -3.29
N ASP A 100 -9.19 -5.59 -2.44
CA ASP A 100 -9.43 -5.55 -1.00
C ASP A 100 -9.15 -4.16 -0.41
N ILE A 101 -7.91 -3.66 -0.56
CA ILE A 101 -7.50 -2.36 -0.01
C ILE A 101 -8.42 -1.25 -0.50
N SER A 102 -8.72 -1.21 -1.80
CA SER A 102 -9.57 -0.16 -2.38
C SER A 102 -11.00 -0.17 -1.86
N SER A 103 -11.50 -1.31 -1.37
CA SER A 103 -12.85 -1.48 -0.82
C SER A 103 -12.97 -1.20 0.69
N TRP A 104 -11.86 -1.27 1.43
CA TRP A 104 -11.86 -1.08 2.89
C TRP A 104 -12.21 0.35 3.30
N SER A 105 -12.61 0.51 4.57
CA SER A 105 -13.06 1.79 5.13
C SER A 105 -14.11 2.51 4.26
N GLY A 106 -15.04 1.76 3.65
CA GLY A 106 -16.08 2.29 2.79
C GLY A 106 -15.60 2.81 1.43
N GLY A 107 -14.52 2.25 0.88
CA GLY A 107 -13.95 2.69 -0.40
C GLY A 107 -13.02 3.91 -0.31
N ARG A 108 -12.65 4.30 0.91
CA ARG A 108 -11.89 5.52 1.20
C ARG A 108 -10.54 5.55 0.48
N TRP A 109 -9.82 4.44 0.51
CA TRP A 109 -8.46 4.38 -0.04
C TRP A 109 -8.43 4.50 -1.56
N GLY A 110 -9.39 3.87 -2.24
CA GLY A 110 -9.58 4.06 -3.69
C GLY A 110 -9.97 5.50 -4.03
N THR A 111 -10.87 6.09 -3.24
CA THR A 111 -11.33 7.48 -3.45
C THR A 111 -10.20 8.49 -3.22
N LEU A 112 -9.40 8.33 -2.18
CA LEU A 112 -8.25 9.18 -1.87
C LEU A 112 -7.24 9.17 -3.02
N LEU A 113 -6.85 7.97 -3.47
CA LEU A 113 -5.87 7.84 -4.55
C LEU A 113 -6.39 8.51 -5.83
N LYS A 114 -7.65 8.25 -6.20
CA LYS A 114 -8.30 8.88 -7.36
C LYS A 114 -8.32 10.40 -7.30
N ALA A 115 -8.60 10.98 -6.13
CA ALA A 115 -8.60 12.44 -5.97
C ALA A 115 -7.21 13.08 -6.13
N LEU A 116 -6.15 12.31 -5.89
CA LEU A 116 -4.77 12.74 -5.99
C LEU A 116 -4.10 12.40 -7.34
N GLU A 117 -4.77 11.66 -8.23
CA GLU A 117 -4.25 11.27 -9.56
C GLU A 117 -3.76 12.48 -10.38
N LYS A 118 -4.40 13.64 -10.25
CA LYS A 118 -4.00 14.89 -10.93
C LYS A 118 -2.59 15.38 -10.57
N TYR A 119 -1.98 14.85 -9.50
CA TYR A 119 -0.63 15.16 -9.05
C TYR A 119 0.40 14.09 -9.49
N GLU A 120 0.00 13.05 -10.22
CA GLU A 120 0.86 11.91 -10.56
C GLU A 120 1.67 12.09 -11.85
N THR A 121 1.68 13.29 -12.43
CA THR A 121 2.42 13.56 -13.67
C THR A 121 3.91 13.30 -13.48
N ALA A 122 4.42 12.27 -14.16
CA ALA A 122 5.84 12.07 -14.34
C ALA A 122 6.33 12.96 -15.50
N LEU A 123 7.39 13.73 -15.25
CA LEU A 123 8.12 14.48 -16.28
C LEU A 123 8.96 13.53 -17.14
#